data_AF-A0A2E2TUA2-F1
#
_entry.id   AF-A0A2E2TUA2-F1
#
_cell.length_a   1.000
_cell.length_b   1.000
_cell.length_c   1.000
_cell.angle_alpha   90.00
_cell.angle_beta   90.00
_cell.angle_gamma   90.00
#
_symmetry.space_group_name_H-M   'P 1'
#
loop_
_entity.id
_entity.type
_entity.pdbx_description
1 polymer ?
#
loop_
_entity_poly.entity_id
_entity_poly.type
_entity_poly.pdbx_seq_one_letter_code
_entity_poly.pdbx_strand_id
1 'polypeptide(L)'
;MDLPNRLASQLAGDEGPTRQKAARLVVDLAITAGASGFIEVDHAHVSGVSVITGGHGLRRFLADLSSSGDGTVVIPTTLNSAGCDKEKMEEMDIEWPEFLEQQFEIVQAYEALGLDATLSCTPYDRGIADESGIASWAESNAVCFSNTWTSLITNRESGLSALATALTGFAPKWGLHIEANRTPNILVNVECELTTLSDWSVLGDWIGKQVRPGWRLPWGPMPFIRGLPEHASFARKKALTAAAANYGTPMLWAEGLSADPPLGLDSNGHWTPPEGGWQGALTFTADDLAQRYAELAPKGQVDLIVIGCPQASLEEIRITASAVRSHAEMGSKIPDQRLWVFTSGENFQLADADGSIELLEQAGAVILKDTCPEVTPYNRSKYNHLLTNSLKAEHYLTSGLNRLPTSVSSIQECVAHAFDPNLSAGERPTLASKAQPQHASNKTTQTGSATLNGEGLLSQESFTVRGKAMVTDVPITYLGYVNRDTGVVEEFGHPLDGRAIEDSILIYPKGSGSTVAPYVLMGLLYTGKGPKAIVNSDVCPLTLPACSLLNVPYGHAFDEDPCLAINDGDFIEMTSANGRVTIEILERAS
;
A
#
# COMPACT_ATOMS: atom_id res chain seq x y z
N MET A 1 15.13 22.12 14.01
CA MET A 1 15.51 21.07 13.05
C MET A 1 16.42 21.74 12.03
N ASP A 2 17.66 21.29 11.88
CA ASP A 2 18.58 21.91 10.93
C ASP A 2 18.25 21.43 9.52
N LEU A 3 17.90 22.37 8.64
CA LEU A 3 17.56 22.11 7.24
C LEU A 3 18.86 22.00 6.42
N PRO A 4 19.12 20.89 5.70
CA PRO A 4 20.30 20.76 4.85
C PRO A 4 20.37 21.91 3.84
N ASN A 5 21.58 22.46 3.60
CA ASN A 5 21.77 23.64 2.74
C ASN A 5 21.14 23.48 1.35
N ARG A 6 21.29 22.29 0.75
CA ARG A 6 20.70 22.01 -0.56
C ARG A 6 19.17 21.97 -0.51
N LEU A 7 18.60 21.31 0.50
CA LEU A 7 17.15 21.27 0.69
C LEU A 7 16.57 22.68 0.96
N ALA A 8 17.31 23.53 1.68
CA ALA A 8 16.94 24.93 1.89
C ALA A 8 16.92 25.73 0.58
N SER A 9 17.91 25.53 -0.30
CA SER A 9 17.98 26.16 -1.61
C SER A 9 16.86 25.66 -2.55
N GLN A 10 16.55 24.36 -2.52
CA GLN A 10 15.38 23.80 -3.21
C GLN A 10 14.07 24.42 -2.71
N LEU A 11 13.89 24.55 -1.39
CA LEU A 11 12.72 25.20 -0.79
C LEU A 11 12.60 26.69 -1.18
N ALA A 12 13.72 27.38 -1.34
CA ALA A 12 13.76 28.77 -1.82
C ALA A 12 13.41 28.90 -3.31
N GLY A 13 13.44 27.80 -4.07
CA GLY A 13 13.13 27.77 -5.50
C GLY A 13 14.35 27.91 -6.41
N ASP A 14 15.56 27.86 -5.87
CA ASP A 14 16.80 28.05 -6.64
C ASP A 14 17.07 26.90 -7.63
N GLU A 15 16.56 25.69 -7.35
CA GLU A 15 16.63 24.51 -8.24
C GLU A 15 15.33 24.26 -9.02
N GLY A 16 14.50 25.29 -9.19
CA GLY A 16 13.28 25.26 -10.01
C GLY A 16 11.99 24.93 -9.23
N PRO A 17 10.81 25.31 -9.77
CA PRO A 17 9.52 25.15 -9.11
C PRO A 17 9.15 23.69 -8.80
N THR A 18 9.58 22.73 -9.61
CA THR A 18 9.28 21.31 -9.36
C THR A 18 10.00 20.80 -8.11
N ARG A 19 11.29 21.12 -7.94
CA ARG A 19 12.02 20.78 -6.70
C ARG A 19 11.55 21.61 -5.52
N GLN A 20 11.11 22.85 -5.73
CA GLN A 20 10.51 23.65 -4.68
C GLN A 20 9.25 23.00 -4.10
N LYS A 21 8.34 22.54 -4.96
CA LYS A 21 7.13 21.82 -4.53
C LYS A 21 7.48 20.54 -3.76
N ALA A 22 8.48 19.79 -4.23
CA ALA A 22 8.95 18.57 -3.57
C ALA A 22 9.60 18.86 -2.20
N ALA A 23 10.49 19.86 -2.12
CA ALA A 23 11.15 20.26 -0.88
C ALA A 23 10.15 20.73 0.19
N ARG A 24 9.13 21.48 -0.23
CA ARG A 24 8.01 21.88 0.63
C ARG A 24 7.31 20.68 1.27
N LEU A 25 6.99 19.66 0.47
CA LEU A 25 6.37 18.42 0.97
C LEU A 25 7.29 17.68 1.94
N VAL A 26 8.58 17.53 1.62
CA VAL A 26 9.57 16.87 2.50
C VAL A 26 9.67 17.59 3.85
N VAL A 27 9.68 18.92 3.85
CA VAL A 27 9.74 19.73 5.08
C VAL A 27 8.46 19.61 5.90
N ASP A 28 7.29 19.72 5.27
CA ASP A 28 6.00 19.55 5.96
C ASP A 28 5.90 18.17 6.61
N LEU A 29 6.28 17.11 5.88
CA LEU A 29 6.32 15.74 6.41
C LEU A 29 7.26 15.63 7.61
N ALA A 30 8.43 16.27 7.57
CA ALA A 30 9.38 16.23 8.67
C ALA A 30 8.85 16.90 9.93
N ILE A 31 8.21 18.07 9.81
CA ILE A 31 7.63 18.80 10.94
C ILE A 31 6.46 18.02 11.53
N THR A 32 5.53 17.60 10.68
CA THR A 32 4.34 16.87 11.12
C THR A 32 4.72 15.53 11.76
N ALA A 33 5.68 14.79 11.20
CA ALA A 33 6.14 13.53 11.79
C ALA A 33 6.98 13.69 13.07
N GLY A 34 7.25 14.92 13.52
CA GLY A 34 8.15 15.19 14.64
C GLY A 34 9.57 14.68 14.38
N ALA A 35 10.01 14.72 13.11
CA ALA A 35 11.30 14.17 12.70
C ALA A 35 12.45 14.87 13.43
N SER A 36 13.53 14.12 13.68
CA SER A 36 14.73 14.66 14.33
C SER A 36 15.58 15.52 13.39
N GLY A 37 15.35 15.41 12.08
CA GLY A 37 16.15 16.00 11.02
C GLY A 37 15.76 15.43 9.66
N PHE A 38 16.67 15.57 8.71
CA PHE A 38 16.57 14.99 7.37
C PHE A 38 17.69 13.97 7.16
N ILE A 39 17.49 13.06 6.23
CA ILE A 39 18.49 12.06 5.84
C ILE A 39 18.61 12.04 4.31
N GLU A 40 19.83 11.87 3.82
CA GLU A 40 20.08 11.62 2.40
C GLU A 40 19.59 10.22 2.06
N VAL A 41 18.99 10.09 0.87
CA VAL A 41 18.40 8.84 0.41
C VAL A 41 19.18 8.32 -0.80
N ASP A 42 19.53 7.04 -0.77
CA ASP A 42 20.35 6.41 -1.80
C ASP A 42 19.51 6.03 -3.03
N HIS A 43 18.27 5.57 -2.82
CA HIS A 43 17.34 5.26 -3.92
C HIS A 43 15.87 5.31 -3.50
N ALA A 44 15.00 5.52 -4.48
CA ALA A 44 13.54 5.57 -4.28
C ALA A 44 12.80 4.57 -5.18
N HIS A 45 11.61 4.18 -4.75
CA HIS A 45 10.69 3.36 -5.53
C HIS A 45 9.29 3.94 -5.45
N VAL A 46 8.79 4.43 -6.58
CA VAL A 46 7.57 5.25 -6.65
C VAL A 46 6.39 4.40 -7.12
N SER A 47 5.29 4.49 -6.35
CA SER A 47 4.00 3.89 -6.66
C SER A 47 3.03 4.92 -7.27
N GLY A 48 1.90 4.45 -7.79
CA GLY A 48 0.93 5.32 -8.46
C GLY A 48 1.24 5.43 -9.94
N VAL A 49 1.25 4.27 -10.61
CA VAL A 49 1.60 4.13 -12.03
C VAL A 49 0.38 3.67 -12.85
N SER A 50 -0.75 3.31 -12.23
CA SER A 50 -1.94 2.82 -12.94
C SER A 50 -3.07 3.85 -13.01
N VAL A 51 -3.78 3.87 -14.15
CA VAL A 51 -5.00 4.67 -14.38
C VAL A 51 -6.02 4.45 -13.27
N ILE A 52 -6.24 3.21 -12.82
CA ILE A 52 -7.21 2.93 -11.76
C ILE A 52 -6.70 3.30 -10.36
N THR A 53 -5.40 3.45 -10.15
CA THR A 53 -4.87 3.91 -8.86
C THR A 53 -4.83 5.43 -8.71
N GLY A 54 -4.42 6.13 -9.76
CA GLY A 54 -4.16 7.58 -9.72
C GLY A 54 -5.18 8.43 -10.47
N GLY A 55 -5.89 7.85 -11.44
CA GLY A 55 -6.91 8.54 -12.24
C GLY A 55 -6.41 9.82 -12.91
N HIS A 56 -7.34 10.75 -13.13
CA HIS A 56 -7.03 12.08 -13.64
C HIS A 56 -6.20 12.92 -12.66
N GLY A 57 -6.31 12.66 -11.35
CA GLY A 57 -5.54 13.36 -10.31
C GLY A 57 -4.04 13.18 -10.49
N LEU A 58 -3.60 11.93 -10.62
CA LEU A 58 -2.21 11.58 -10.94
C LEU A 58 -1.77 12.18 -12.27
N ARG A 59 -2.54 11.97 -13.35
CA ARG A 59 -2.19 12.44 -14.69
C ARG A 59 -1.97 13.96 -14.73
N ARG A 60 -2.90 14.72 -14.16
CA ARG A 60 -2.79 16.18 -14.04
C ARG A 60 -1.58 16.59 -13.21
N PHE A 61 -1.35 15.91 -12.08
CA PHE A 61 -0.20 16.22 -11.23
C PHE A 61 1.14 15.97 -11.95
N LEU A 62 1.29 14.85 -12.66
CA LEU A 62 2.49 14.55 -13.42
C LEU A 62 2.69 15.52 -14.60
N ALA A 63 1.61 15.91 -15.28
CA ALA A 63 1.67 16.95 -16.30
C ALA A 63 2.14 18.29 -15.72
N ASP A 64 1.63 18.68 -14.55
CA ASP A 64 2.06 19.90 -13.85
C ASP A 64 3.55 19.84 -13.45
N LEU A 65 4.04 18.68 -12.97
CA LEU A 65 5.44 18.50 -12.55
C LEU A 65 6.43 18.48 -13.72
N SER A 66 6.06 17.84 -14.83
CA SER A 66 6.92 17.69 -16.01
C SER A 66 6.93 18.94 -16.90
N SER A 67 5.93 19.83 -16.76
CA SER A 67 5.75 21.02 -17.60
C SER A 67 6.94 21.99 -17.60
N SER A 68 7.69 22.09 -16.50
CA SER A 68 8.83 23.01 -16.38
C SER A 68 10.12 22.48 -16.98
N GLY A 69 10.22 21.18 -17.28
CA GLY A 69 11.41 20.54 -17.86
C GLY A 69 12.67 20.55 -16.98
N ASP A 70 12.62 21.13 -15.78
CA ASP A 70 13.76 21.31 -14.87
C ASP A 70 13.75 20.35 -13.67
N GLY A 71 12.68 19.55 -13.52
CA GLY A 71 12.39 18.73 -12.35
C GLY A 71 12.74 17.26 -12.50
N THR A 72 13.98 16.92 -12.85
CA THR A 72 14.42 15.52 -12.87
C THR A 72 14.79 15.00 -11.47
N VAL A 73 14.59 13.70 -11.24
CA VAL A 73 15.05 13.03 -10.02
C VAL A 73 16.57 13.15 -9.88
N VAL A 74 17.04 13.19 -8.64
CA VAL A 74 18.46 13.39 -8.29
C VAL A 74 19.10 12.16 -7.66
N ILE A 75 18.32 11.09 -7.46
CA ILE A 75 18.75 9.78 -6.95
C ILE A 75 18.17 8.67 -7.84
N PRO A 76 18.82 7.49 -7.92
CA PRO A 76 18.26 6.32 -8.59
C PRO A 76 16.83 6.04 -8.15
N THR A 77 15.89 6.06 -9.10
CA THR A 77 14.46 5.96 -8.80
C THR A 77 13.77 5.06 -9.80
N THR A 78 12.98 4.11 -9.31
CA THR A 78 12.26 3.17 -10.17
C THR A 78 10.76 3.18 -9.96
N LEU A 79 10.04 2.65 -10.95
CA LEU A 79 8.58 2.64 -11.00
C LEU A 79 7.96 1.30 -10.66
N ASN A 80 6.92 1.36 -9.84
CA ASN A 80 6.04 0.23 -9.55
C ASN A 80 5.25 -0.19 -10.81
N SER A 81 4.57 -1.34 -10.75
CA SER A 81 3.85 -1.94 -11.87
C SER A 81 2.77 -1.04 -12.47
N ALA A 82 2.67 -1.06 -13.80
CA ALA A 82 1.63 -0.41 -14.59
C ALA A 82 0.30 -1.18 -14.51
N GLY A 83 -0.79 -0.55 -14.96
CA GLY A 83 -2.13 -1.14 -14.99
C GLY A 83 -2.34 -2.25 -16.02
N CYS A 84 -1.43 -2.39 -17.00
CA CYS A 84 -1.49 -3.43 -18.03
C CYS A 84 -0.11 -3.76 -18.59
N ASP A 85 -0.01 -4.95 -19.17
CA ASP A 85 1.04 -5.30 -20.11
C ASP A 85 0.66 -4.76 -21.50
N LYS A 86 1.47 -3.83 -22.02
CA LYS A 86 1.21 -3.19 -23.33
C LYS A 86 1.24 -4.18 -24.50
N GLU A 87 1.92 -5.32 -24.34
CA GLU A 87 2.07 -6.34 -25.38
C GLU A 87 0.94 -7.38 -25.36
N LYS A 88 0.14 -7.42 -24.28
CA LYS A 88 -0.90 -8.44 -24.04
C LYS A 88 -2.29 -7.83 -23.79
N MET A 89 -2.55 -6.64 -24.33
CA MET A 89 -3.82 -5.91 -24.11
C MET A 89 -5.05 -6.68 -24.60
N GLU A 90 -4.92 -7.44 -25.69
CA GLU A 90 -6.01 -8.26 -26.22
C GLU A 90 -6.33 -9.41 -25.26
N GLU A 91 -5.32 -10.12 -24.77
CA GLU A 91 -5.47 -11.22 -23.82
C GLU A 91 -5.97 -10.75 -22.44
N MET A 92 -5.55 -9.57 -21.99
CA MET A 92 -6.02 -8.96 -20.75
C MET A 92 -7.48 -8.48 -20.83
N ASP A 93 -8.02 -8.29 -22.03
CA ASP A 93 -9.44 -8.02 -22.29
C ASP A 93 -10.00 -6.85 -21.45
N ILE A 94 -9.24 -5.77 -21.34
CA ILE A 94 -9.59 -4.63 -20.49
C ILE A 94 -10.74 -3.81 -21.10
N GLU A 95 -11.91 -3.83 -20.45
CA GLU A 95 -13.07 -2.99 -20.78
C GLU A 95 -12.98 -1.60 -20.11
N TRP A 96 -11.92 -0.87 -20.39
CA TRP A 96 -11.73 0.49 -19.89
C TRP A 96 -11.40 1.46 -21.04
N PRO A 97 -12.18 2.54 -21.25
CA PRO A 97 -11.96 3.46 -22.36
C PRO A 97 -10.56 4.06 -22.37
N GLU A 98 -9.88 3.96 -23.52
CA GLU A 98 -8.56 4.57 -23.76
C GLU A 98 -7.49 4.16 -22.71
N PHE A 99 -7.65 3.00 -22.07
CA PHE A 99 -6.81 2.60 -20.94
C PHE A 99 -5.32 2.59 -21.28
N LEU A 100 -4.96 1.96 -22.41
CA LEU A 100 -3.57 1.86 -22.84
C LEU A 100 -2.95 3.25 -23.10
N GLU A 101 -3.69 4.16 -23.72
CA GLU A 101 -3.22 5.52 -24.00
C GLU A 101 -3.00 6.30 -22.70
N GLN A 102 -3.97 6.26 -21.78
CA GLN A 102 -3.86 6.91 -20.48
C GLN A 102 -2.73 6.31 -19.62
N GLN A 103 -2.55 4.99 -19.69
CA GLN A 103 -1.49 4.27 -19.00
C GLN A 103 -0.11 4.66 -19.55
N PHE A 104 0.01 4.81 -20.86
CA PHE A 104 1.23 5.24 -21.53
C PHE A 104 1.59 6.69 -21.17
N GLU A 105 0.60 7.60 -21.12
CA GLU A 105 0.79 8.98 -20.67
C GLU A 105 1.42 9.06 -19.27
N ILE A 106 0.95 8.23 -18.33
CA ILE A 106 1.48 8.18 -16.96
C ILE A 106 2.95 7.74 -16.96
N VAL A 107 3.27 6.65 -17.67
CA VAL A 107 4.64 6.10 -17.73
C VAL A 107 5.59 7.12 -18.36
N GLN A 108 5.21 7.72 -19.49
CA GLN A 108 6.03 8.72 -20.17
C GLN A 108 6.27 9.97 -19.31
N ALA A 109 5.27 10.40 -18.53
CA ALA A 109 5.43 11.55 -17.65
C ALA A 109 6.44 11.27 -16.52
N TYR A 110 6.48 10.05 -15.99
CA TYR A 110 7.52 9.66 -15.03
C TYR A 110 8.90 9.51 -15.69
N GLU A 111 8.99 8.93 -16.88
CA GLU A 111 10.25 8.84 -17.63
C GLU A 111 10.83 10.24 -17.94
N ALA A 112 9.96 11.22 -18.24
CA ALA A 112 10.35 12.61 -18.43
C ALA A 112 10.91 13.27 -17.16
N LEU A 113 10.53 12.78 -15.98
CA LEU A 113 11.13 13.16 -14.68
C LEU A 113 12.42 12.37 -14.39
N GLY A 114 12.84 11.45 -15.26
CA GLY A 114 14.09 10.69 -15.14
C GLY A 114 13.98 9.39 -14.32
N LEU A 115 12.77 8.89 -14.07
CA LEU A 115 12.58 7.61 -13.39
C LEU A 115 12.81 6.44 -14.36
N ASP A 116 13.39 5.36 -13.84
CA ASP A 116 13.54 4.11 -14.57
C ASP A 116 12.21 3.32 -14.55
N ALA A 117 11.61 3.14 -15.73
CA ALA A 117 10.35 2.44 -15.92
C ALA A 117 10.51 0.92 -15.84
N THR A 118 10.92 0.43 -14.67
CA THR A 118 11.02 -1.01 -14.36
C THR A 118 9.69 -1.71 -14.30
N LEU A 119 8.63 -0.95 -13.99
CA LEU A 119 7.25 -1.40 -13.91
C LEU A 119 7.08 -2.67 -13.06
N SER A 120 7.72 -2.69 -11.88
CA SER A 120 7.73 -3.85 -11.01
C SER A 120 7.37 -3.53 -9.56
N CYS A 121 6.47 -4.32 -8.98
CA CYS A 121 6.13 -4.24 -7.56
C CYS A 121 7.10 -5.03 -6.65
N THR A 122 8.16 -5.59 -7.24
CA THR A 122 9.22 -6.33 -6.57
C THR A 122 10.59 -5.74 -6.91
N PRO A 123 10.87 -4.46 -6.57
CA PRO A 123 12.11 -3.78 -6.96
C PRO A 123 13.37 -4.43 -6.39
N TYR A 124 13.23 -5.28 -5.36
CA TYR A 124 14.29 -6.06 -4.74
C TYR A 124 14.64 -7.37 -5.50
N ASP A 125 13.78 -7.84 -6.42
CA ASP A 125 13.98 -9.12 -7.12
C ASP A 125 15.05 -9.02 -8.24
N ARG A 126 15.18 -7.84 -8.86
CA ARG A 126 16.18 -7.57 -9.92
C ARG A 126 17.63 -7.40 -9.42
N GLY A 127 17.89 -7.63 -8.14
CA GLY A 127 19.15 -7.31 -7.47
C GLY A 127 19.29 -5.81 -7.26
N ILE A 128 19.11 -5.34 -6.03
CA ILE A 128 19.40 -3.94 -5.70
C ILE A 128 20.93 -3.80 -5.75
N ALA A 129 21.45 -2.88 -6.57
CA ALA A 129 22.89 -2.69 -6.72
C ALA A 129 23.61 -2.43 -5.39
N ASP A 130 22.89 -1.82 -4.43
CA ASP A 130 23.28 -1.70 -3.02
C ASP A 130 22.16 -2.22 -2.11
N GLU A 131 22.35 -3.39 -1.51
CA GLU A 131 21.45 -3.96 -0.48
C GLU A 131 21.59 -3.26 0.89
N SER A 132 22.20 -2.08 0.94
CA SER A 132 22.47 -1.30 2.15
C SER A 132 22.28 0.18 1.89
N GLY A 133 21.86 0.93 2.92
CA GLY A 133 21.64 2.36 2.82
C GLY A 133 20.21 2.77 3.18
N ILE A 134 19.85 3.99 2.82
CA ILE A 134 18.55 4.58 3.08
C ILE A 134 17.73 4.59 1.80
N ALA A 135 16.54 4.01 1.88
CA ALA A 135 15.60 3.94 0.78
C ALA A 135 14.31 4.70 1.10
N SER A 136 13.60 5.11 0.06
CA SER A 136 12.28 5.75 0.15
C SER A 136 11.28 5.04 -0.74
N TRP A 137 10.64 3.99 -0.21
CA TRP A 137 9.84 3.05 -1.00
C TRP A 137 8.35 3.11 -0.68
N ALA A 138 7.55 3.27 -1.74
CA ALA A 138 6.09 3.35 -1.62
C ALA A 138 5.36 2.00 -1.72
N GLU A 139 6.05 0.92 -2.10
CA GLU A 139 5.47 -0.43 -2.19
C GLU A 139 5.61 -1.17 -0.86
N SER A 140 4.48 -1.56 -0.25
CA SER A 140 4.45 -2.09 1.11
C SER A 140 5.19 -3.44 1.24
N ASN A 141 5.07 -4.31 0.25
CA ASN A 141 5.76 -5.60 0.29
C ASN A 141 7.29 -5.41 0.22
N ALA A 142 7.75 -4.43 -0.56
CA ALA A 142 9.14 -4.11 -0.77
C ALA A 142 9.78 -3.48 0.48
N VAL A 143 9.03 -2.65 1.21
CA VAL A 143 9.42 -2.10 2.52
C VAL A 143 9.68 -3.22 3.52
N CYS A 144 8.71 -4.13 3.68
CA CYS A 144 8.84 -5.25 4.62
C CYS A 144 9.97 -6.20 4.25
N PHE A 145 10.10 -6.53 2.95
CA PHE A 145 11.17 -7.38 2.45
C PHE A 145 12.55 -6.78 2.76
N SER A 146 12.76 -5.51 2.41
CA SER A 146 14.07 -4.86 2.54
C SER A 146 14.50 -4.68 3.98
N ASN A 147 13.62 -4.17 4.84
CA ASN A 147 13.97 -3.99 6.25
C ASN A 147 14.25 -5.31 6.99
N THR A 148 13.77 -6.45 6.45
CA THR A 148 13.89 -7.79 7.06
C THR A 148 15.09 -8.57 6.52
N TRP A 149 15.26 -8.58 5.19
CA TRP A 149 16.19 -9.50 4.50
C TRP A 149 17.44 -8.82 3.96
N THR A 150 17.50 -7.49 3.97
CA THR A 150 18.65 -6.71 3.50
C THR A 150 19.10 -5.72 4.57
N SER A 151 20.15 -4.95 4.28
CA SER A 151 20.63 -3.85 5.13
C SER A 151 20.02 -2.50 4.76
N LEU A 152 19.00 -2.49 3.89
CA LEU A 152 18.28 -1.27 3.55
C LEU A 152 17.34 -0.85 4.67
N ILE A 153 17.20 0.47 4.78
CA ILE A 153 16.37 1.11 5.80
C ILE A 153 15.38 2.02 5.09
N THR A 154 14.09 1.73 5.23
CA THR A 154 13.02 2.55 4.66
C THR A 154 11.81 2.59 5.58
N ASN A 155 11.16 3.76 5.63
CA ASN A 155 9.80 3.86 6.11
C ASN A 155 8.80 3.40 5.05
N ARG A 156 7.53 3.29 5.45
CA ARG A 156 6.41 3.11 4.51
C ARG A 156 6.02 4.46 3.93
N GLU A 157 6.52 4.75 2.74
CA GLU A 157 6.28 6.02 2.06
C GLU A 157 4.99 6.00 1.21
N SER A 158 4.45 7.18 0.92
CA SER A 158 3.40 7.35 -0.10
C SER A 158 4.01 7.48 -1.49
N GLY A 159 3.22 7.29 -2.56
CA GLY A 159 3.71 7.55 -3.92
C GLY A 159 4.22 9.00 -4.09
N LEU A 160 3.53 9.96 -3.46
CA LEU A 160 3.92 11.37 -3.48
C LEU A 160 5.17 11.68 -2.66
N SER A 161 5.30 11.11 -1.46
CA SER A 161 6.49 11.34 -0.62
C SER A 161 7.72 10.66 -1.21
N ALA A 162 7.59 9.46 -1.78
CA ALA A 162 8.68 8.81 -2.50
C ALA A 162 9.14 9.62 -3.72
N LEU A 163 8.22 10.20 -4.50
CA LEU A 163 8.56 11.07 -5.62
C LEU A 163 9.22 12.39 -5.14
N ALA A 164 8.73 12.98 -4.05
CA ALA A 164 9.33 14.19 -3.50
C ALA A 164 10.76 13.93 -2.99
N THR A 165 10.98 12.79 -2.32
CA THR A 165 12.32 12.32 -1.96
C THR A 165 13.20 12.12 -3.19
N ALA A 166 12.67 11.50 -4.25
CA ALA A 166 13.42 11.28 -5.50
C ALA A 166 13.89 12.58 -6.16
N LEU A 167 13.06 13.63 -6.12
CA LEU A 167 13.35 14.94 -6.69
C LEU A 167 14.33 15.77 -5.85
N THR A 168 14.33 15.58 -4.54
CA THR A 168 15.14 16.40 -3.60
C THR A 168 16.42 15.71 -3.16
N GLY A 169 16.43 14.38 -3.07
CA GLY A 169 17.47 13.55 -2.48
C GLY A 169 17.36 13.40 -0.96
N PHE A 170 16.30 13.93 -0.34
CA PHE A 170 16.15 13.96 1.12
C PHE A 170 14.79 13.41 1.56
N ALA A 171 14.80 12.65 2.64
CA ALA A 171 13.61 12.24 3.37
C ALA A 171 13.67 12.74 4.82
N PRO A 172 12.52 12.86 5.51
CA PRO A 172 12.51 13.08 6.95
C PRO A 172 13.18 11.93 7.71
N LYS A 173 13.90 12.24 8.80
CA LYS A 173 14.50 11.24 9.69
C LYS A 173 13.57 10.91 10.86
N TRP A 174 12.75 9.88 10.69
CA TRP A 174 11.73 9.42 11.64
C TRP A 174 11.46 7.92 11.48
N GLY A 175 10.59 7.36 12.32
CA GLY A 175 10.14 5.97 12.19
C GLY A 175 11.30 4.96 12.21
N LEU A 176 11.35 4.06 11.24
CA LEU A 176 12.36 3.01 11.10
C LEU A 176 13.75 3.53 10.68
N HIS A 177 13.88 4.81 10.31
CA HIS A 177 15.18 5.46 10.14
C HIS A 177 15.92 5.63 11.48
N ILE A 178 15.22 5.47 12.61
CA ILE A 178 15.78 5.53 13.96
C ILE A 178 15.95 4.10 14.48
N GLU A 179 17.19 3.71 14.76
CA GLU A 179 17.54 2.34 15.18
C GLU A 179 16.76 1.88 16.41
N ALA A 180 16.57 2.76 17.41
CA ALA A 180 15.81 2.45 18.62
C ALA A 180 14.34 2.07 18.36
N ASN A 181 13.77 2.48 17.23
CA ASN A 181 12.40 2.11 16.85
C ASN A 181 12.30 0.71 16.23
N ARG A 182 13.42 0.10 15.83
CA ARG A 182 13.48 -1.21 15.16
C ARG A 182 13.59 -2.34 16.17
N THR A 183 12.59 -2.49 17.03
CA THR A 183 12.55 -3.54 18.07
C THR A 183 11.30 -4.40 17.88
N PRO A 184 11.38 -5.74 17.98
CA PRO A 184 10.20 -6.59 17.84
C PRO A 184 9.19 -6.33 18.96
N ASN A 185 7.90 -6.44 18.63
CA ASN A 185 6.81 -6.15 19.56
C ASN A 185 5.83 -7.33 19.76
N ILE A 186 5.88 -8.33 18.89
CA ILE A 186 5.05 -9.55 18.96
C ILE A 186 5.97 -10.77 18.88
N LEU A 187 5.75 -11.77 19.72
CA LEU A 187 6.42 -13.07 19.64
C LEU A 187 5.52 -14.05 18.88
N VAL A 188 6.08 -14.76 17.89
CA VAL A 188 5.35 -15.76 17.11
C VAL A 188 6.13 -17.08 17.13
N ASN A 189 5.47 -18.16 17.55
CA ASN A 189 6.00 -19.52 17.48
C ASN A 189 5.27 -20.29 16.39
N VAL A 190 6.02 -20.86 15.44
CA VAL A 190 5.49 -21.76 14.42
C VAL A 190 5.69 -23.20 14.88
N GLU A 191 4.60 -23.93 15.04
CA GLU A 191 4.58 -25.32 15.55
C GLU A 191 4.07 -26.32 14.48
N CYS A 192 4.19 -25.96 13.20
CA CYS A 192 3.82 -26.80 12.07
C CYS A 192 4.79 -26.66 10.90
N GLU A 193 4.78 -27.63 9.98
CA GLU A 193 5.59 -27.57 8.77
C GLU A 193 4.93 -26.70 7.69
N LEU A 194 5.71 -25.80 7.11
CA LEU A 194 5.32 -24.96 5.98
C LEU A 194 5.94 -25.51 4.69
N THR A 195 5.14 -26.23 3.91
CA THR A 195 5.62 -27.01 2.76
C THR A 195 5.62 -26.16 1.49
N THR A 196 4.52 -25.48 1.22
CA THR A 196 4.28 -24.71 -0.01
C THR A 196 4.64 -23.24 0.16
N LEU A 197 4.82 -22.51 -0.96
CA LEU A 197 4.99 -21.05 -0.92
C LEU A 197 3.77 -20.34 -0.33
N SER A 198 2.57 -20.87 -0.59
CA SER A 198 1.31 -20.32 -0.08
C SER A 198 1.21 -20.45 1.43
N ASP A 199 1.82 -21.47 2.06
CA ASP A 199 1.83 -21.60 3.53
C ASP A 199 2.55 -20.43 4.20
N TRP A 200 3.65 -19.95 3.60
CA TRP A 200 4.38 -18.76 4.08
C TRP A 200 3.55 -17.48 3.91
N SER A 201 2.79 -17.40 2.82
CA SER A 201 1.84 -16.31 2.60
C SER A 201 0.69 -16.34 3.61
N VAL A 202 0.17 -17.53 3.96
CA VAL A 202 -0.87 -17.70 4.99
C VAL A 202 -0.34 -17.30 6.37
N LEU A 203 0.89 -17.69 6.73
CA LEU A 203 1.52 -17.29 7.98
C LEU A 203 1.59 -15.77 8.12
N GLY A 204 2.08 -15.07 7.09
CA GLY A 204 2.20 -13.60 7.12
C GLY A 204 0.86 -12.89 7.32
N ASP A 205 -0.17 -13.32 6.58
CA ASP A 205 -1.55 -12.82 6.73
C ASP A 205 -2.14 -13.14 8.11
N TRP A 206 -1.93 -14.37 8.59
CA TRP A 206 -2.45 -14.82 9.88
C TRP A 206 -1.91 -14.00 11.04
N ILE A 207 -0.59 -13.69 11.06
CA ILE A 207 0.03 -12.87 12.11
C ILE A 207 -0.66 -11.51 12.21
N GLY A 208 -0.87 -10.86 11.06
CA GLY A 208 -1.54 -9.56 11.00
C GLY A 208 -2.98 -9.61 11.48
N LYS A 209 -3.72 -10.68 11.14
CA LYS A 209 -5.10 -10.92 11.61
C LYS A 209 -5.22 -11.09 13.11
N GLN A 210 -4.13 -11.45 13.82
CA GLN A 210 -4.15 -11.60 15.27
C GLN A 210 -3.97 -10.28 16.03
N VAL A 211 -3.64 -9.17 15.35
CA VAL A 211 -3.42 -7.88 16.00
C VAL A 211 -4.67 -7.41 16.73
N ARG A 212 -4.52 -7.04 18.01
CA ARG A 212 -5.64 -6.63 18.87
C ARG A 212 -5.66 -5.11 19.07
N PRO A 213 -6.84 -4.47 19.18
CA PRO A 213 -6.95 -3.01 19.37
C PRO A 213 -6.19 -2.45 20.58
N GLY A 214 -5.94 -3.27 21.61
CA GLY A 214 -5.19 -2.85 22.81
C GLY A 214 -3.67 -2.87 22.67
N TRP A 215 -3.12 -3.38 21.58
CA TRP A 215 -1.67 -3.46 21.37
C TRP A 215 -1.10 -2.11 20.94
N ARG A 216 -0.01 -1.69 21.59
CA ARG A 216 0.67 -0.43 21.27
C ARG A 216 1.73 -0.69 20.19
N LEU A 217 1.34 -0.46 18.94
CA LEU A 217 2.15 -0.72 17.75
C LEU A 217 2.38 0.57 16.95
N PRO A 218 3.20 1.52 17.46
CA PRO A 218 3.34 2.87 16.86
C PRO A 218 3.81 2.83 15.40
N TRP A 219 4.59 1.82 15.04
CA TRP A 219 5.14 1.62 13.69
C TRP A 219 4.50 0.43 12.96
N GLY A 220 3.44 -0.17 13.51
CA GLY A 220 2.85 -1.41 13.02
C GLY A 220 3.34 -2.67 13.75
N PRO A 221 2.74 -3.83 13.44
CA PRO A 221 3.21 -5.12 13.96
C PRO A 221 4.63 -5.40 13.47
N MET A 222 5.54 -5.75 14.37
CA MET A 222 6.92 -6.12 14.05
C MET A 222 7.25 -7.43 14.76
N PRO A 223 6.88 -8.58 14.16
CA PRO A 223 6.95 -9.87 14.83
C PRO A 223 8.38 -10.42 14.87
N PHE A 224 8.72 -11.09 15.96
CA PHE A 224 9.83 -12.02 16.05
C PHE A 224 9.31 -13.45 15.94
N ILE A 225 9.68 -14.14 14.86
CA ILE A 225 9.16 -15.44 14.45
C ILE A 225 10.20 -16.53 14.73
N ARG A 226 9.77 -17.57 15.45
CA ARG A 226 10.55 -18.76 15.79
C ARG A 226 9.91 -20.03 15.23
N GLY A 227 10.70 -21.09 15.11
CA GLY A 227 10.22 -22.39 14.63
C GLY A 227 10.09 -22.49 13.11
N LEU A 228 10.68 -21.55 12.36
CA LEU A 228 10.81 -21.65 10.91
C LEU A 228 11.91 -22.64 10.53
N PRO A 229 11.89 -23.20 9.29
CA PRO A 229 12.97 -24.04 8.79
C PRO A 229 14.32 -23.29 8.74
N GLU A 230 15.42 -24.02 8.88
CA GLU A 230 16.80 -23.47 8.83
C GLU A 230 17.12 -22.76 7.50
N HIS A 231 16.43 -23.15 6.42
CA HIS A 231 16.60 -22.55 5.10
C HIS A 231 15.26 -22.14 4.48
N ALA A 232 15.24 -20.94 3.91
CA ALA A 232 14.11 -20.42 3.16
C ALA A 232 14.59 -19.86 1.82
N SER A 233 13.92 -20.25 0.73
CA SER A 233 14.16 -19.69 -0.59
C SER A 233 13.72 -18.23 -0.68
N PHE A 234 14.17 -17.54 -1.72
CA PHE A 234 13.78 -16.17 -1.99
C PHE A 234 12.24 -16.03 -2.10
N ALA A 235 11.56 -16.94 -2.80
CA ALA A 235 10.11 -16.88 -2.94
C ALA A 235 9.37 -17.06 -1.61
N ARG A 236 9.88 -17.90 -0.70
CA ARG A 236 9.32 -18.07 0.66
C ARG A 236 9.45 -16.79 1.49
N LYS A 237 10.64 -16.19 1.48
CA LYS A 237 10.92 -14.89 2.12
C LYS A 237 9.98 -13.81 1.60
N LYS A 238 9.82 -13.75 0.27
CA LYS A 238 8.91 -12.84 -0.43
C LYS A 238 7.46 -13.04 -0.03
N ALA A 239 6.95 -14.28 -0.05
CA ALA A 239 5.56 -14.60 0.27
C ALA A 239 5.19 -14.19 1.71
N LEU A 240 6.07 -14.46 2.67
CA LEU A 240 5.87 -14.11 4.08
C LEU A 240 5.79 -12.59 4.29
N THR A 241 6.79 -11.85 3.83
CA THR A 241 6.83 -10.38 4.04
C THR A 241 5.74 -9.67 3.27
N ALA A 242 5.39 -10.15 2.07
CA ALA A 242 4.33 -9.56 1.27
C ALA A 242 2.96 -9.68 1.93
N ALA A 243 2.62 -10.85 2.48
CA ALA A 243 1.34 -11.04 3.17
C ALA A 243 1.31 -10.32 4.53
N ALA A 244 2.42 -10.31 5.27
CA ALA A 244 2.51 -9.56 6.53
C ALA A 244 2.33 -8.04 6.32
N ALA A 245 2.82 -7.51 5.19
CA ALA A 245 2.70 -6.10 4.84
C ALA A 245 1.25 -5.64 4.63
N ASN A 246 0.30 -6.54 4.31
CA ASN A 246 -1.13 -6.22 4.23
C ASN A 246 -1.66 -5.59 5.52
N TYR A 247 -1.11 -6.00 6.66
CA TYR A 247 -1.47 -5.52 8.00
C TYR A 247 -0.53 -4.44 8.52
N GLY A 248 0.22 -3.80 7.63
CA GLY A 248 1.12 -2.71 7.97
C GLY A 248 2.39 -3.14 8.69
N THR A 249 2.80 -4.41 8.59
CA THR A 249 4.12 -4.88 9.07
C THR A 249 5.23 -4.20 8.27
N PRO A 250 6.06 -3.31 8.85
CA PRO A 250 7.14 -2.66 8.12
C PRO A 250 8.44 -3.48 8.11
N MET A 251 8.59 -4.42 9.05
CA MET A 251 9.71 -5.35 9.17
C MET A 251 9.33 -6.50 10.11
N LEU A 252 10.06 -7.61 10.01
CA LEU A 252 9.99 -8.74 10.95
C LEU A 252 11.39 -9.32 11.23
N TRP A 253 11.48 -10.21 12.21
CA TRP A 253 12.67 -11.03 12.46
C TRP A 253 12.29 -12.50 12.37
N ALA A 254 13.07 -13.28 11.63
CA ALA A 254 12.90 -14.72 11.47
C ALA A 254 14.14 -15.42 12.02
N GLU A 255 13.99 -16.09 13.17
CA GLU A 255 15.08 -16.77 13.86
C GLU A 255 15.85 -17.70 12.94
N GLY A 256 17.18 -17.52 12.85
CA GLY A 256 18.07 -18.30 11.98
C GLY A 256 18.04 -17.94 10.49
N LEU A 257 17.11 -17.10 10.03
CA LEU A 257 16.95 -16.73 8.62
C LEU A 257 17.26 -15.25 8.32
N SER A 258 16.92 -14.33 9.23
CA SER A 258 17.22 -12.90 9.15
C SER A 258 18.40 -12.54 10.06
N ALA A 259 18.78 -11.26 10.08
CA ALA A 259 19.61 -10.74 11.16
C ALA A 259 18.92 -10.93 12.52
N ASP A 260 19.71 -11.08 13.58
CA ASP A 260 19.21 -11.23 14.93
C ASP A 260 18.46 -9.96 15.39
N PRO A 261 17.38 -10.10 16.19
CA PRO A 261 16.71 -8.95 16.76
C PRO A 261 17.60 -8.24 17.79
N PRO A 262 17.40 -6.93 18.03
CA PRO A 262 18.14 -6.18 19.04
C PRO A 262 17.63 -6.51 20.45
N LEU A 263 17.71 -7.79 20.82
CA LEU A 263 17.29 -8.35 22.10
C LEU A 263 18.48 -9.02 22.78
N GLY A 264 18.42 -9.14 24.11
CA GLY A 264 19.37 -9.93 24.87
C GLY A 264 19.05 -11.44 24.81
N LEU A 265 20.03 -12.24 25.20
CA LEU A 265 19.84 -13.66 25.50
C LEU A 265 19.93 -13.88 27.02
N ASP A 266 19.08 -14.74 27.56
CA ASP A 266 19.15 -15.18 28.96
C ASP A 266 20.30 -16.19 29.17
N SER A 267 20.48 -16.65 30.42
CA SER A 267 21.53 -17.62 30.76
C SER A 267 21.36 -18.99 30.09
N ASN A 268 20.19 -19.29 29.54
CA ASN A 268 19.87 -20.52 28.84
C ASN A 268 19.94 -20.35 27.32
N GLY A 269 20.30 -19.15 26.83
CA GLY A 269 20.35 -18.85 25.40
C GLY A 269 18.99 -18.56 24.77
N HIS A 270 17.96 -18.24 25.56
CA HIS A 270 16.67 -17.79 25.03
C HIS A 270 16.61 -16.27 24.90
N TRP A 271 15.98 -15.79 23.84
CA TRP A 271 15.71 -14.35 23.66
C TRP A 271 14.88 -13.77 24.81
N THR A 272 15.40 -12.70 25.41
CA THR A 272 14.68 -11.92 26.41
C THR A 272 13.64 -11.03 25.73
N PRO A 273 12.47 -10.78 26.35
CA PRO A 273 11.49 -9.84 25.81
C PRO A 273 12.06 -8.43 25.60
N PRO A 274 11.50 -7.64 24.67
CA PRO A 274 11.85 -6.22 24.52
C PRO A 274 11.53 -5.44 25.80
N GLU A 275 12.09 -4.24 25.92
CA GLU A 275 11.71 -3.30 26.99
C GLU A 275 10.19 -3.06 26.97
N GLY A 276 9.53 -3.19 28.13
CA GLY A 276 8.07 -3.13 28.23
C GLY A 276 7.34 -4.45 27.91
N GLY A 277 8.05 -5.49 27.50
CA GLY A 277 7.52 -6.82 27.22
C GLY A 277 6.80 -6.95 25.87
N TRP A 278 6.48 -8.18 25.50
CA TRP A 278 5.72 -8.49 24.28
C TRP A 278 4.31 -7.89 24.36
N GLN A 279 3.85 -7.25 23.28
CA GLN A 279 2.45 -6.85 23.14
C GLN A 279 1.53 -8.07 23.01
N GLY A 280 2.05 -9.13 22.39
CA GLY A 280 1.39 -10.42 22.27
C GLY A 280 2.37 -11.57 22.01
N ALA A 281 1.98 -12.77 22.43
CA ALA A 281 2.63 -14.01 22.06
C ALA A 281 1.61 -14.89 21.33
N LEU A 282 1.97 -15.33 20.13
CA LEU A 282 1.14 -16.09 19.20
C LEU A 282 1.78 -17.44 18.93
N THR A 283 0.96 -18.46 18.74
CA THR A 283 1.39 -19.79 18.30
C THR A 283 0.60 -20.16 17.06
N PHE A 284 1.29 -20.43 15.95
CA PHE A 284 0.72 -20.85 14.68
C PHE A 284 0.88 -22.36 14.52
N THR A 285 -0.25 -23.07 14.46
CA THR A 285 -0.31 -24.53 14.46
C THR A 285 -0.77 -25.09 13.10
N ALA A 286 -0.76 -26.41 12.95
CA ALA A 286 -1.29 -27.08 11.76
C ALA A 286 -2.82 -26.87 11.64
N ASP A 287 -3.54 -26.77 12.77
CA ASP A 287 -4.97 -26.51 12.80
C ASP A 287 -5.28 -25.08 12.33
N ASP A 288 -4.46 -24.09 12.73
CA ASP A 288 -4.57 -22.73 12.22
C ASP A 288 -4.37 -22.68 10.70
N LEU A 289 -3.32 -23.34 10.19
CA LEU A 289 -3.06 -23.41 8.75
C LEU A 289 -4.23 -24.06 8.00
N ALA A 290 -4.73 -25.19 8.48
CA ALA A 290 -5.86 -25.90 7.87
C ALA A 290 -7.15 -25.06 7.91
N GLN A 291 -7.43 -24.40 9.04
CA GLN A 291 -8.56 -23.50 9.18
C GLN A 291 -8.48 -22.34 8.17
N ARG A 292 -7.31 -21.72 8.03
CA ARG A 292 -7.13 -20.61 7.08
C ARG A 292 -7.36 -21.06 5.65
N TYR A 293 -6.87 -22.23 5.23
CA TYR A 293 -7.18 -22.78 3.92
C TYR A 293 -8.67 -23.08 3.73
N ALA A 294 -9.35 -23.63 4.74
CA ALA A 294 -10.80 -23.87 4.67
C ALA A 294 -11.60 -22.57 4.53
N GLU A 295 -11.16 -21.48 5.18
CA GLU A 295 -11.79 -20.16 5.07
C GLU A 295 -11.60 -19.53 3.69
N LEU A 296 -10.42 -19.72 3.09
CA LEU A 296 -9.98 -19.16 1.81
C LEU A 296 -10.30 -20.04 0.59
N ALA A 297 -10.83 -21.25 0.80
CA ALA A 297 -11.12 -22.17 -0.28
C ALA A 297 -12.21 -21.63 -1.22
N PRO A 298 -12.16 -21.95 -2.53
CA PRO A 298 -13.23 -21.65 -3.47
C PRO A 298 -14.59 -22.16 -3.00
N LYS A 299 -15.58 -21.26 -2.94
CA LYS A 299 -16.97 -21.58 -2.55
C LYS A 299 -17.93 -21.70 -3.73
N GLY A 300 -17.41 -21.65 -4.95
CA GLY A 300 -18.19 -21.60 -6.18
C GLY A 300 -17.31 -21.38 -7.40
N GLN A 301 -17.93 -21.18 -8.57
CA GLN A 301 -17.23 -21.15 -9.86
C GLN A 301 -16.06 -20.17 -9.82
N VAL A 302 -14.85 -20.67 -10.09
CA VAL A 302 -13.65 -19.84 -10.32
C VAL A 302 -13.62 -19.49 -11.80
N ASP A 303 -13.43 -18.21 -12.12
CA ASP A 303 -13.39 -17.72 -13.50
C ASP A 303 -11.95 -17.61 -14.03
N LEU A 304 -11.02 -17.18 -13.19
CA LEU A 304 -9.64 -16.91 -13.59
C LEU A 304 -8.65 -17.26 -12.46
N ILE A 305 -7.54 -17.88 -12.84
CA ILE A 305 -6.45 -18.23 -11.94
C ILE A 305 -5.35 -17.20 -12.10
N VAL A 306 -4.88 -16.65 -10.99
CA VAL A 306 -3.89 -15.58 -10.95
C VAL A 306 -2.70 -15.98 -10.08
N ILE A 307 -1.52 -16.07 -10.68
CA ILE A 307 -0.26 -16.34 -9.99
C ILE A 307 0.64 -15.11 -10.07
N GLY A 308 1.31 -14.76 -8.96
CA GLY A 308 2.28 -13.67 -8.91
C GLY A 308 1.72 -12.36 -8.35
N CYS A 309 1.45 -12.34 -7.04
CA CYS A 309 1.24 -11.10 -6.30
C CYS A 309 1.99 -11.16 -4.95
N PRO A 310 3.05 -10.38 -4.70
CA PRO A 310 3.79 -9.55 -5.67
C PRO A 310 4.21 -10.37 -6.90
N GLN A 311 4.54 -9.68 -8.00
CA GLN A 311 4.95 -10.30 -9.27
C GLN A 311 5.82 -11.54 -9.06
N ALA A 312 5.49 -12.62 -9.78
CA ALA A 312 6.11 -13.93 -9.64
C ALA A 312 7.63 -13.83 -9.78
N SER A 313 8.31 -14.52 -8.87
CA SER A 313 9.75 -14.76 -8.96
C SER A 313 10.02 -15.84 -10.00
N LEU A 314 11.27 -15.95 -10.44
CA LEU A 314 11.69 -17.06 -11.31
C LEU A 314 11.39 -18.44 -10.70
N GLU A 315 11.49 -18.58 -9.37
CA GLU A 315 11.13 -19.81 -8.65
C GLU A 315 9.64 -20.13 -8.78
N GLU A 316 8.76 -19.15 -8.59
CA GLU A 316 7.31 -19.33 -8.77
C GLU A 316 6.94 -19.68 -10.21
N ILE A 317 7.56 -19.01 -11.20
CA ILE A 317 7.34 -19.31 -12.62
C ILE A 317 7.72 -20.77 -12.91
N ARG A 318 8.88 -21.23 -12.42
CA ARG A 318 9.34 -22.61 -12.62
C ARG A 318 8.47 -23.65 -11.93
N ILE A 319 7.98 -23.35 -10.72
CA ILE A 319 7.02 -24.23 -10.02
C ILE A 319 5.72 -24.33 -10.81
N THR A 320 5.19 -23.20 -11.30
CA THR A 320 4.00 -23.17 -12.16
C THR A 320 4.24 -23.95 -13.46
N ALA A 321 5.36 -23.72 -14.15
CA ALA A 321 5.73 -24.44 -15.36
C ALA A 321 5.82 -25.96 -15.13
N SER A 322 6.42 -26.38 -14.01
CA SER A 322 6.50 -27.80 -13.66
C SER A 322 5.13 -28.43 -13.40
N ALA A 323 4.23 -27.71 -12.72
CA ALA A 323 2.86 -28.18 -12.48
C ALA A 323 2.05 -28.21 -13.79
N VAL A 324 2.21 -27.20 -14.65
CA VAL A 324 1.54 -27.16 -15.96
C VAL A 324 2.01 -28.31 -16.85
N ARG A 325 3.32 -28.59 -16.85
CA ARG A 325 3.90 -29.70 -17.62
C ARG A 325 3.27 -31.05 -17.30
N SER A 326 2.99 -31.35 -16.02
CA SER A 326 2.39 -32.64 -15.66
C SER A 326 0.99 -32.87 -16.24
N HIS A 327 0.27 -31.79 -16.59
CA HIS A 327 -1.00 -31.87 -17.30
C HIS A 327 -0.81 -31.82 -18.82
N ALA A 328 0.04 -30.92 -19.32
CA ALA A 328 0.27 -30.72 -20.74
C ALA A 328 0.88 -31.96 -21.43
N GLU A 329 1.79 -32.67 -20.77
CA GLU A 329 2.36 -33.92 -21.29
C GLU A 329 1.32 -35.03 -21.45
N MET A 330 0.20 -34.94 -20.72
CA MET A 330 -0.94 -35.85 -20.84
C MET A 330 -1.94 -35.42 -21.94
N GLY A 331 -1.60 -34.38 -22.72
CA GLY A 331 -2.40 -33.86 -23.82
C GLY A 331 -3.47 -32.84 -23.42
N SER A 332 -3.53 -32.43 -22.15
CA SER A 332 -4.45 -31.40 -21.69
C SER A 332 -3.98 -30.00 -22.10
N LYS A 333 -4.93 -29.08 -22.25
CA LYS A 333 -4.67 -27.64 -22.44
C LYS A 333 -5.53 -26.83 -21.48
N ILE A 334 -5.02 -25.66 -21.08
CA ILE A 334 -5.75 -24.68 -20.28
C ILE A 334 -6.81 -24.05 -21.18
N PRO A 335 -8.11 -24.22 -20.90
CA PRO A 335 -9.18 -23.62 -21.69
C PRO A 335 -9.24 -22.10 -21.45
N ASP A 336 -9.65 -21.36 -22.48
CA ASP A 336 -10.01 -19.93 -22.40
C ASP A 336 -8.95 -19.02 -21.74
N GLN A 337 -7.67 -19.40 -21.84
CA GLN A 337 -6.55 -18.62 -21.29
C GLN A 337 -6.69 -18.29 -19.79
N ARG A 338 -7.36 -19.16 -19.03
CA ARG A 338 -7.77 -18.91 -17.63
C ARG A 338 -6.66 -19.00 -16.58
N LEU A 339 -5.39 -19.07 -16.96
CA LEU A 339 -4.23 -19.00 -16.07
C LEU A 339 -3.39 -17.80 -16.44
N TRP A 340 -3.36 -16.79 -15.59
CA TRP A 340 -2.52 -15.62 -15.74
C TRP A 340 -1.37 -15.65 -14.74
N VAL A 341 -0.15 -15.51 -15.24
CA VAL A 341 1.07 -15.42 -14.43
C VAL A 341 1.66 -14.02 -14.60
N PHE A 342 1.66 -13.25 -13.53
CA PHE A 342 2.17 -11.89 -13.51
C PHE A 342 3.62 -11.91 -13.03
N THR A 343 4.54 -11.27 -13.75
CA THR A 343 5.98 -11.27 -13.46
C THR A 343 6.60 -9.89 -13.73
N SER A 344 7.83 -9.65 -13.25
CA SER A 344 8.63 -8.51 -13.73
C SER A 344 9.22 -8.80 -15.11
N GLY A 345 9.64 -7.75 -15.83
CA GLY A 345 10.32 -7.87 -17.11
C GLY A 345 11.65 -8.64 -17.01
N GLU A 346 12.38 -8.48 -15.90
CA GLU A 346 13.64 -9.21 -15.68
C GLU A 346 13.41 -10.71 -15.46
N ASN A 347 12.45 -11.09 -14.61
CA ASN A 347 12.12 -12.49 -14.38
C ASN A 347 11.51 -13.14 -15.63
N PHE A 348 10.77 -12.39 -16.44
CA PHE A 348 10.30 -12.84 -17.75
C PHE A 348 11.48 -13.24 -18.64
N GLN A 349 12.50 -12.39 -18.77
CA GLN A 349 13.68 -12.68 -19.58
C GLN A 349 14.45 -13.92 -19.09
N LEU A 350 14.58 -14.09 -17.77
CA LEU A 350 15.24 -15.25 -17.19
C LEU A 350 14.46 -16.56 -17.43
N ALA A 351 13.13 -16.50 -17.31
CA ALA A 351 12.24 -17.64 -17.55
C ALA A 351 12.10 -17.96 -19.05
N ASP A 352 12.24 -16.96 -19.92
CA ASP A 352 12.24 -17.17 -21.37
C ASP A 352 13.51 -17.91 -21.79
N ALA A 353 14.66 -17.50 -21.23
CA ALA A 353 15.95 -18.11 -21.51
C ALA A 353 16.04 -19.60 -21.12
N ASP A 354 15.24 -20.07 -20.16
CA ASP A 354 15.19 -21.50 -19.77
C ASP A 354 13.98 -22.28 -20.34
N GLY A 355 13.18 -21.63 -21.19
CA GLY A 355 12.03 -22.23 -21.88
C GLY A 355 10.76 -22.35 -21.03
N SER A 356 10.75 -21.82 -19.81
CA SER A 356 9.56 -21.84 -18.95
C SER A 356 8.39 -21.04 -19.53
N ILE A 357 8.67 -19.90 -20.17
CA ILE A 357 7.64 -19.06 -20.80
C ILE A 357 6.96 -19.81 -21.95
N GLU A 358 7.75 -20.33 -22.88
CA GLU A 358 7.23 -21.09 -24.03
C GLU A 358 6.36 -22.28 -23.57
N LEU A 359 6.80 -23.03 -22.56
CA LEU A 359 6.02 -24.15 -22.02
C LEU A 359 4.64 -23.71 -21.50
N LEU A 360 4.61 -22.60 -20.76
CA LEU A 360 3.37 -22.07 -20.17
C LEU A 360 2.42 -21.55 -21.26
N GLU A 361 2.92 -20.77 -22.21
CA GLU A 361 2.10 -20.21 -23.31
C GLU A 361 1.57 -21.33 -24.24
N GLN A 362 2.37 -22.35 -24.56
CA GLN A 362 1.92 -23.50 -25.36
C GLN A 362 0.78 -24.28 -24.70
N ALA A 363 0.78 -24.34 -23.37
CA ALA A 363 -0.28 -24.96 -22.57
C ALA A 363 -1.55 -24.09 -22.48
N GLY A 364 -1.48 -22.83 -22.89
CA GLY A 364 -2.60 -21.88 -22.87
C GLY A 364 -2.61 -20.91 -21.69
N ALA A 365 -1.50 -20.77 -20.95
CA ALA A 365 -1.37 -19.72 -19.94
C ALA A 365 -1.06 -18.36 -20.59
N VAL A 366 -1.38 -17.27 -19.90
CA VAL A 366 -1.00 -15.90 -20.29
C VAL A 366 0.06 -15.43 -19.31
N ILE A 367 1.23 -15.04 -19.83
CA ILE A 367 2.28 -14.44 -19.02
C ILE A 367 2.23 -12.93 -19.24
N LEU A 368 2.11 -12.19 -18.13
CA LEU A 368 1.97 -10.74 -18.12
C LEU A 368 3.17 -10.13 -17.41
N LYS A 369 3.92 -9.27 -18.10
CA LYS A 369 4.99 -8.46 -17.50
C LYS A 369 4.53 -7.03 -17.28
N ASP A 370 5.33 -6.25 -16.54
CA ASP A 370 5.14 -4.81 -16.31
C ASP A 370 3.83 -4.42 -15.58
N THR A 371 3.01 -5.39 -15.19
CA THR A 371 1.73 -5.20 -14.50
C THR A 371 1.60 -6.11 -13.30
N CYS A 372 0.64 -5.82 -12.41
CA CYS A 372 0.33 -6.68 -11.27
C CYS A 372 -1.17 -6.88 -11.09
N PRO A 373 -1.60 -7.98 -10.45
CA PRO A 373 -3.00 -8.31 -10.29
C PRO A 373 -3.87 -7.21 -9.66
N GLU A 374 -3.31 -6.47 -8.70
CA GLU A 374 -4.04 -5.44 -7.96
C GLU A 374 -4.49 -4.26 -8.84
N VAL A 375 -3.66 -3.90 -9.82
CA VAL A 375 -3.85 -2.69 -10.63
C VAL A 375 -4.42 -2.96 -12.03
N THR A 376 -4.75 -4.22 -12.30
CA THR A 376 -5.43 -4.66 -13.52
C THR A 376 -6.94 -4.42 -13.41
N PRO A 377 -7.57 -3.70 -14.36
CA PRO A 377 -9.02 -3.58 -14.45
C PRO A 377 -9.62 -4.81 -15.14
N TYR A 378 -10.02 -5.82 -14.35
CA TYR A 378 -10.58 -7.06 -14.91
C TYR A 378 -11.92 -6.84 -15.61
N ASN A 379 -12.14 -7.53 -16.73
CA ASN A 379 -13.45 -7.57 -17.39
C ASN A 379 -14.51 -8.22 -16.49
N ARG A 380 -15.40 -7.41 -15.92
CA ARG A 380 -16.46 -7.87 -15.00
C ARG A 380 -17.57 -8.64 -15.70
N SER A 381 -17.64 -8.64 -17.03
CA SER A 381 -18.54 -9.54 -17.77
C SER A 381 -18.04 -11.00 -17.79
N LYS A 382 -16.74 -11.22 -17.59
CA LYS A 382 -16.09 -12.54 -17.61
C LYS A 382 -15.60 -13.01 -16.24
N TYR A 383 -14.89 -12.15 -15.52
CA TYR A 383 -14.17 -12.51 -14.30
C TYR A 383 -14.86 -11.95 -13.07
N ASN A 384 -15.39 -12.83 -12.22
CA ASN A 384 -16.12 -12.47 -11.01
C ASN A 384 -15.74 -13.32 -9.78
N HIS A 385 -14.86 -14.32 -9.93
CA HIS A 385 -14.22 -15.01 -8.82
C HIS A 385 -12.82 -15.49 -9.25
N LEU A 386 -11.80 -15.04 -8.51
CA LEU A 386 -10.41 -15.36 -8.78
C LEU A 386 -9.88 -16.43 -7.82
N LEU A 387 -8.92 -17.23 -8.27
CA LEU A 387 -8.12 -18.14 -7.43
C LEU A 387 -6.65 -17.77 -7.55
N THR A 388 -5.96 -17.63 -6.42
CA THR A 388 -4.55 -17.19 -6.40
C THR A 388 -3.70 -17.98 -5.42
N ASN A 389 -2.38 -17.92 -5.58
CA ASN A 389 -1.40 -18.50 -4.65
C ASN A 389 -1.02 -17.58 -3.48
N SER A 390 -1.56 -16.35 -3.43
CA SER A 390 -1.06 -15.29 -2.55
C SER A 390 -2.16 -14.58 -1.74
N LEU A 391 -1.88 -14.37 -0.46
CA LEU A 391 -2.71 -13.55 0.42
C LEU A 391 -2.57 -12.05 0.17
N LYS A 392 -1.49 -11.59 -0.49
CA LYS A 392 -1.45 -10.19 -0.95
C LYS A 392 -2.45 -9.99 -2.08
N ALA A 393 -2.50 -10.90 -3.07
CA ALA A 393 -3.52 -10.85 -4.11
C ALA A 393 -4.92 -10.92 -3.51
N GLU A 394 -5.20 -11.90 -2.65
CA GLU A 394 -6.52 -12.03 -2.02
C GLU A 394 -6.93 -10.74 -1.29
N HIS A 395 -6.07 -10.20 -0.44
CA HIS A 395 -6.36 -8.99 0.33
C HIS A 395 -6.74 -7.81 -0.56
N TYR A 396 -5.95 -7.52 -1.60
CA TYR A 396 -6.13 -6.34 -2.45
C TYR A 396 -7.14 -6.53 -3.60
N LEU A 397 -7.40 -7.76 -4.04
CA LEU A 397 -8.43 -8.05 -5.05
C LEU A 397 -9.83 -8.12 -4.42
N THR A 398 -9.94 -8.67 -3.20
CA THR A 398 -11.18 -8.69 -2.43
C THR A 398 -11.57 -7.29 -1.93
N SER A 399 -10.59 -6.46 -1.57
CA SER A 399 -10.82 -5.09 -1.10
C SER A 399 -10.57 -4.03 -2.18
N GLY A 400 -10.87 -2.77 -1.88
CA GLY A 400 -10.36 -1.65 -2.67
C GLY A 400 -10.89 -1.54 -4.11
N LEU A 401 -9.97 -1.63 -5.08
CA LEU A 401 -10.16 -1.24 -6.48
C LEU A 401 -11.04 -2.21 -7.28
N ASN A 402 -10.81 -3.50 -7.12
CA ASN A 402 -11.43 -4.52 -7.96
C ASN A 402 -12.69 -5.12 -7.32
N ARG A 403 -12.73 -5.27 -5.99
CA ARG A 403 -13.86 -5.85 -5.24
C ARG A 403 -14.30 -7.19 -5.88
N LEU A 404 -13.34 -8.08 -6.10
CA LEU A 404 -13.53 -9.42 -6.65
C LEU A 404 -13.41 -10.47 -5.54
N PRO A 405 -14.41 -11.34 -5.34
CA PRO A 405 -14.20 -12.56 -4.58
C PRO A 405 -12.91 -13.25 -5.02
N THR A 406 -12.03 -13.52 -4.07
CA THR A 406 -10.74 -14.15 -4.35
C THR A 406 -10.49 -15.26 -3.33
N SER A 407 -10.15 -16.43 -3.84
CA SER A 407 -9.79 -17.61 -3.05
C SER A 407 -8.29 -17.85 -3.11
N VAL A 408 -7.76 -18.60 -2.14
CA VAL A 408 -6.34 -18.94 -2.08
C VAL A 408 -6.13 -20.44 -2.07
N SER A 409 -5.14 -20.91 -2.84
CA SER A 409 -4.64 -22.29 -2.75
C SER A 409 -3.15 -22.36 -3.11
N SER A 410 -2.56 -23.55 -3.08
CA SER A 410 -1.19 -23.75 -3.58
C SER A 410 -1.09 -23.52 -5.09
N ILE A 411 0.12 -23.30 -5.62
CA ILE A 411 0.34 -23.19 -7.07
C ILE A 411 -0.16 -24.46 -7.80
N GLN A 412 0.07 -25.64 -7.24
CA GLN A 412 -0.33 -26.91 -7.83
C GLN A 412 -1.86 -27.00 -7.96
N GLU A 413 -2.59 -26.66 -6.91
CA GLU A 413 -4.06 -26.62 -6.94
C GLU A 413 -4.57 -25.52 -7.88
N CYS A 414 -3.95 -24.34 -7.88
CA CYS A 414 -4.26 -23.28 -8.84
C CYS A 414 -4.13 -23.78 -10.29
N VAL A 415 -3.05 -24.50 -10.61
CA VAL A 415 -2.84 -25.09 -11.93
C VAL A 415 -3.88 -26.18 -12.23
N ALA A 416 -4.23 -27.03 -11.25
CA ALA A 416 -5.31 -28.02 -11.43
C ALA A 416 -6.64 -27.33 -11.80
N HIS A 417 -7.01 -26.25 -11.10
CA HIS A 417 -8.17 -25.41 -11.41
C HIS A 417 -8.07 -24.71 -12.77
N ALA A 418 -6.87 -24.40 -13.24
CA ALA A 418 -6.69 -23.86 -14.58
C ALA A 418 -7.00 -24.89 -15.66
N PHE A 419 -6.65 -26.16 -15.47
CA PHE A 419 -6.95 -27.23 -16.44
C PHE A 419 -8.38 -27.77 -16.35
N ASP A 420 -8.98 -27.80 -15.16
CA ASP A 420 -10.37 -28.25 -14.97
C ASP A 420 -11.25 -27.14 -14.35
N PRO A 421 -11.98 -26.40 -15.21
CA PRO A 421 -12.97 -25.40 -14.80
C PRO A 421 -14.03 -25.86 -13.80
N ASN A 422 -14.27 -27.17 -13.70
CA ASN A 422 -15.38 -27.73 -12.93
C ASN A 422 -15.00 -28.12 -11.49
N LEU A 423 -13.71 -28.03 -11.11
CA LEU A 423 -13.26 -28.38 -9.75
C LEU A 423 -13.94 -27.55 -8.64
N SER A 424 -14.42 -26.36 -8.97
CA SER A 424 -15.26 -25.54 -8.09
C SER A 424 -16.57 -25.13 -8.76
N ALA A 425 -17.22 -26.03 -9.49
CA ALA A 425 -18.52 -25.74 -10.07
C ALA A 425 -19.54 -25.36 -8.97
N GLY A 426 -20.29 -24.28 -9.20
CA GLY A 426 -21.26 -23.77 -8.24
C GLY A 426 -21.66 -22.34 -8.57
N GLU A 427 -22.57 -21.78 -7.78
CA GLU A 427 -22.90 -20.35 -7.87
C GLU A 427 -21.66 -19.52 -7.57
N ARG A 428 -21.43 -18.46 -8.36
CA ARG A 428 -20.29 -17.56 -8.10
C ARG A 428 -20.48 -16.89 -6.74
N PRO A 429 -19.44 -16.85 -5.89
CA PRO A 429 -19.53 -16.10 -4.65
C PRO A 429 -19.79 -14.62 -4.94
N THR A 430 -20.53 -13.98 -4.06
CA THR A 430 -20.70 -12.52 -4.06
C THR A 430 -20.04 -11.95 -2.82
N LEU A 431 -19.40 -10.80 -2.94
CA LEU A 431 -18.92 -10.06 -1.77
C LEU A 431 -20.13 -9.43 -1.09
N ALA A 432 -20.45 -9.91 0.11
CA ALA A 432 -21.44 -9.25 0.95
C ALA A 432 -20.81 -8.00 1.57
N SER A 433 -21.40 -6.83 1.32
CA SER A 433 -21.10 -5.63 2.10
C SER A 433 -21.53 -5.88 3.55
N LYS A 434 -20.55 -5.98 4.44
CA LYS A 434 -20.78 -6.10 5.89
C LYS A 434 -20.15 -4.91 6.57
N ALA A 435 -20.89 -4.31 7.49
CA ALA A 435 -20.33 -3.29 8.37
C ALA A 435 -19.16 -3.91 9.14
N GLN A 436 -17.97 -3.35 8.97
CA GLN A 436 -16.79 -3.81 9.69
C GLN A 436 -16.87 -3.33 11.14
N PRO A 437 -16.47 -4.14 12.14
CA PRO A 437 -16.45 -3.70 13.54
C PRO A 437 -15.63 -2.42 13.75
N GLN A 438 -14.59 -2.21 12.93
CA GLN A 438 -13.76 -1.00 12.94
C GLN A 438 -14.49 0.28 12.47
N HIS A 439 -15.68 0.17 11.88
CA HIS A 439 -16.52 1.31 11.49
C HIS A 439 -17.49 1.74 12.61
N ALA A 440 -17.46 1.08 13.77
CA ALA A 440 -18.23 1.50 14.92
C ALA A 440 -17.69 2.83 15.46
N SER A 441 -18.54 3.87 15.39
CA SER A 441 -18.24 5.18 15.96
C SER A 441 -18.49 5.20 17.47
N ASN A 442 -17.58 5.82 18.21
CA ASN A 442 -17.71 6.14 19.63
C ASN A 442 -18.14 7.60 19.86
N LYS A 443 -18.50 8.31 18.79
CA LYS A 443 -18.85 9.72 18.84
C LYS A 443 -20.11 9.95 19.68
N THR A 444 -20.07 10.98 20.52
CA THR A 444 -21.21 11.45 21.31
C THR A 444 -21.51 12.91 20.96
N THR A 445 -22.77 13.32 21.10
CA THR A 445 -23.18 14.70 20.83
C THR A 445 -22.63 15.64 21.89
N GLN A 446 -21.89 16.66 21.44
CA GLN A 446 -21.33 17.70 22.29
C GLN A 446 -22.27 18.92 22.37
N THR A 447 -22.22 19.64 23.49
CA THR A 447 -23.01 20.86 23.73
C THR A 447 -22.10 22.01 24.13
N GLY A 448 -22.55 23.25 23.94
CA GLY A 448 -21.78 24.46 24.26
C GLY A 448 -20.76 24.83 23.19
N SER A 449 -20.15 26.01 23.34
CA SER A 449 -19.04 26.47 22.50
C SER A 449 -17.75 25.73 22.84
N ALA A 450 -16.94 25.40 21.85
CA ALA A 450 -15.57 24.95 22.09
C ALA A 450 -14.62 25.59 21.07
N THR A 451 -13.36 25.70 21.49
CA THR A 451 -12.26 26.18 20.67
C THR A 451 -11.12 25.19 20.83
N LEU A 452 -10.62 24.67 19.71
CA LEU A 452 -9.52 23.72 19.69
C LEU A 452 -8.30 24.39 19.08
N ASN A 453 -7.11 24.08 19.61
CA ASN A 453 -5.84 24.60 19.12
C ASN A 453 -4.94 23.45 18.72
N GLY A 454 -4.46 23.48 17.48
CA GLY A 454 -3.55 22.50 16.92
C GLY A 454 -2.48 23.16 16.05
N GLU A 455 -1.83 22.32 15.26
CA GLU A 455 -0.75 22.68 14.35
C GLU A 455 -1.23 22.59 12.90
N GLY A 456 -0.67 23.43 12.04
CA GLY A 456 -0.89 23.44 10.60
C GLY A 456 0.38 23.11 9.84
N LEU A 457 0.31 23.18 8.51
CA LEU A 457 1.50 23.03 7.67
C LEU A 457 2.25 24.37 7.60
N LEU A 458 3.57 24.36 7.85
CA LEU A 458 4.39 25.59 7.76
C LEU A 458 4.45 26.14 6.34
N SER A 459 4.20 25.29 5.34
CA SER A 459 4.11 25.69 3.95
C SER A 459 2.88 26.52 3.59
N GLN A 460 1.88 26.58 4.47
CA GLN A 460 0.62 27.28 4.23
C GLN A 460 0.69 28.71 4.77
N GLU A 461 0.29 29.67 3.94
CA GLU A 461 0.04 31.03 4.39
C GLU A 461 -1.13 31.06 5.38
N SER A 462 -1.23 32.16 6.16
CA SER A 462 -2.35 32.36 7.05
C SER A 462 -3.67 32.31 6.28
N PHE A 463 -4.63 31.54 6.80
CA PHE A 463 -5.94 31.36 6.17
C PHE A 463 -7.05 31.44 7.20
N THR A 464 -8.27 31.73 6.73
CA THR A 464 -9.51 31.56 7.47
C THR A 464 -10.52 30.90 6.55
N VAL A 465 -11.07 29.77 6.99
CA VAL A 465 -12.09 29.02 6.25
C VAL A 465 -13.28 28.73 7.15
N ARG A 466 -14.49 28.94 6.61
CA ARG A 466 -15.75 28.66 7.29
C ARG A 466 -16.55 27.62 6.51
N GLY A 467 -17.17 26.70 7.21
CA GLY A 467 -17.94 25.65 6.57
C GLY A 467 -18.62 24.72 7.57
N LYS A 468 -19.47 23.84 7.03
CA LYS A 468 -20.03 22.74 7.80
C LYS A 468 -18.94 21.68 8.01
N ALA A 469 -18.76 21.26 9.24
CA ALA A 469 -17.90 20.16 9.62
C ALA A 469 -18.56 18.84 9.19
N MET A 470 -17.82 18.00 8.46
CA MET A 470 -18.18 16.63 8.19
C MET A 470 -17.25 15.74 9.02
N VAL A 471 -17.78 15.13 10.08
CA VAL A 471 -16.96 14.58 11.16
C VAL A 471 -17.20 13.09 11.33
N THR A 472 -16.11 12.32 11.45
CA THR A 472 -16.12 10.91 11.82
C THR A 472 -14.94 10.62 12.75
N ASP A 473 -15.09 9.68 13.67
CA ASP A 473 -13.98 9.11 14.46
C ASP A 473 -13.49 7.77 13.87
N VAL A 474 -13.95 7.43 12.66
CA VAL A 474 -13.50 6.29 11.88
C VAL A 474 -12.55 6.76 10.77
N PRO A 475 -11.40 6.10 10.55
CA PRO A 475 -10.47 6.43 9.46
C PRO A 475 -11.11 6.40 8.06
N ILE A 476 -10.69 7.29 7.17
CA ILE A 476 -11.15 7.33 5.78
C ILE A 476 -10.14 6.64 4.86
N THR A 477 -10.61 5.80 3.95
CA THR A 477 -9.79 5.18 2.90
C THR A 477 -10.14 5.81 1.55
N TYR A 478 -9.34 6.75 1.05
CA TYR A 478 -9.65 7.41 -0.23
C TYR A 478 -9.72 6.42 -1.40
N LEU A 479 -8.74 5.52 -1.51
CA LEU A 479 -8.73 4.52 -2.58
C LEU A 479 -9.71 3.39 -2.26
N GLY A 480 -10.81 3.34 -3.00
CA GLY A 480 -11.78 2.27 -2.92
C GLY A 480 -12.97 2.54 -2.01
N TYR A 481 -12.91 3.46 -1.03
CA TYR A 481 -14.11 3.88 -0.28
C TYR A 481 -14.61 5.26 -0.66
N VAL A 482 -13.79 6.13 -1.24
CA VAL A 482 -14.26 7.42 -1.74
C VAL A 482 -14.32 7.34 -3.26
N ASN A 483 -15.50 7.60 -3.81
CA ASN A 483 -15.68 7.68 -5.24
C ASN A 483 -14.80 8.81 -5.80
N ARG A 484 -13.89 8.47 -6.71
CA ARG A 484 -12.87 9.38 -7.25
C ARG A 484 -13.43 10.55 -8.06
N ASP A 485 -14.66 10.41 -8.55
CA ASP A 485 -15.30 11.38 -9.45
C ASP A 485 -16.33 12.24 -8.72
N THR A 486 -17.06 11.65 -7.77
CA THR A 486 -18.16 12.33 -7.05
C THR A 486 -17.77 12.80 -5.65
N GLY A 487 -16.72 12.23 -5.05
CA GLY A 487 -16.33 12.47 -3.66
C GLY A 487 -17.26 11.82 -2.63
N VAL A 488 -18.21 10.98 -3.05
CA VAL A 488 -19.11 10.23 -2.15
C VAL A 488 -18.34 9.12 -1.46
N VAL A 489 -18.50 9.01 -0.13
CA VAL A 489 -18.02 7.85 0.63
C VAL A 489 -18.97 6.68 0.36
N GLU A 490 -18.46 5.60 -0.23
CA GLU A 490 -19.16 4.38 -0.67
C GLU A 490 -18.60 3.17 0.08
N GLU A 491 -18.76 3.16 1.41
CA GLU A 491 -18.35 2.07 2.28
C GLU A 491 -19.43 1.76 3.31
N PHE A 492 -20.07 0.61 3.13
CA PHE A 492 -21.21 0.21 3.94
C PHE A 492 -20.87 0.15 5.43
N GLY A 493 -21.67 0.86 6.23
CA GLY A 493 -21.52 0.94 7.69
C GLY A 493 -20.50 1.95 8.17
N HIS A 494 -19.76 2.63 7.28
CA HIS A 494 -18.96 3.79 7.65
C HIS A 494 -19.91 4.95 8.06
N PRO A 495 -19.59 5.77 9.09
CA PRO A 495 -20.48 6.86 9.55
C PRO A 495 -20.82 7.91 8.49
N LEU A 496 -19.98 8.03 7.46
CA LEU A 496 -20.12 8.96 6.35
C LEU A 496 -20.66 8.34 5.06
N ASP A 497 -21.06 7.06 5.07
CA ASP A 497 -21.55 6.35 3.89
C ASP A 497 -22.70 7.09 3.18
N GLY A 498 -22.63 7.16 1.85
CA GLY A 498 -23.58 7.84 0.98
C GLY A 498 -23.46 9.37 0.94
N ARG A 499 -22.45 9.98 1.60
CA ARG A 499 -22.27 11.44 1.64
C ARG A 499 -21.05 11.89 0.85
N ALA A 500 -21.20 12.97 0.09
CA ALA A 500 -20.09 13.63 -0.60
C ALA A 500 -19.26 14.50 0.36
N ILE A 501 -17.93 14.43 0.25
CA ILE A 501 -17.01 15.27 1.03
C ILE A 501 -16.85 16.70 0.46
N GLU A 502 -17.42 16.95 -0.72
CA GLU A 502 -17.42 18.24 -1.41
C GLU A 502 -17.86 19.38 -0.49
N ASP A 503 -17.14 20.50 -0.55
CA ASP A 503 -17.47 21.75 0.14
C ASP A 503 -17.54 21.69 1.69
N SER A 504 -17.08 20.60 2.29
CA SER A 504 -17.03 20.39 3.76
C SER A 504 -15.70 20.77 4.39
N ILE A 505 -15.70 21.00 5.70
CA ILE A 505 -14.48 20.89 6.53
C ILE A 505 -14.45 19.45 7.04
N LEU A 506 -13.62 18.61 6.43
CA LEU A 506 -13.60 17.17 6.65
C LEU A 506 -12.70 16.82 7.83
N ILE A 507 -13.26 16.21 8.87
CA ILE A 507 -12.58 15.90 10.14
C ILE A 507 -12.63 14.39 10.39
N TYR A 508 -11.46 13.76 10.48
CA TYR A 508 -11.32 12.31 10.67
C TYR A 508 -9.95 11.94 11.25
N PRO A 509 -9.77 10.78 11.92
CA PRO A 509 -8.55 10.53 12.68
C PRO A 509 -7.30 10.51 11.80
N LYS A 510 -7.34 9.71 10.73
CA LYS A 510 -6.30 9.61 9.70
C LYS A 510 -6.84 8.91 8.45
N GLY A 511 -6.13 9.08 7.34
CA GLY A 511 -6.27 8.26 6.16
C GLY A 511 -5.75 6.84 6.40
N SER A 512 -6.39 5.85 5.78
CA SER A 512 -5.97 4.45 5.81
C SER A 512 -5.89 3.83 4.41
N GLY A 513 -5.32 2.63 4.29
CA GLY A 513 -5.23 1.88 3.04
C GLY A 513 -3.94 2.11 2.23
N SER A 514 -4.08 2.18 0.90
CA SER A 514 -2.96 2.13 -0.05
C SER A 514 -2.13 3.43 -0.07
N THR A 515 -0.84 3.30 -0.39
CA THR A 515 0.13 4.42 -0.48
C THR A 515 -0.15 5.37 -1.65
N VAL A 516 -1.07 5.01 -2.55
CA VAL A 516 -1.53 5.80 -3.70
C VAL A 516 -2.85 6.55 -3.43
N ALA A 517 -3.46 6.36 -2.25
CA ALA A 517 -4.65 7.09 -1.81
C ALA A 517 -4.58 8.63 -1.98
N PRO A 518 -3.43 9.31 -1.77
CA PRO A 518 -3.34 10.75 -1.99
C PRO A 518 -3.76 11.22 -3.40
N TYR A 519 -3.53 10.43 -4.45
CA TYR A 519 -3.87 10.83 -5.82
C TYR A 519 -5.38 10.95 -6.04
N VAL A 520 -6.19 10.16 -5.34
CA VAL A 520 -7.66 10.26 -5.37
C VAL A 520 -8.11 11.59 -4.76
N LEU A 521 -7.56 11.94 -3.59
CA LEU A 521 -7.84 13.22 -2.96
C LEU A 521 -7.43 14.40 -3.86
N MET A 522 -6.25 14.33 -4.48
CA MET A 522 -5.82 15.35 -5.45
C MET A 522 -6.79 15.47 -6.63
N GLY A 523 -7.23 14.34 -7.19
CA GLY A 523 -8.23 14.32 -8.27
C GLY A 523 -9.52 15.05 -7.91
N LEU A 524 -10.05 14.79 -6.71
CA LEU A 524 -11.25 15.45 -6.18
C LEU A 524 -11.03 16.96 -5.98
N LEU A 525 -9.87 17.36 -5.45
CA LEU A 525 -9.52 18.77 -5.27
C LEU A 525 -9.43 19.51 -6.61
N TYR A 526 -8.80 18.89 -7.62
CA TYR A 526 -8.67 19.45 -8.96
C TYR A 526 -9.99 19.64 -9.70
N THR A 527 -11.01 18.84 -9.38
CA THR A 527 -12.36 18.90 -9.99
C THR A 527 -13.37 19.65 -9.14
N GLY A 528 -12.95 20.21 -8.00
CA GLY A 528 -13.84 20.91 -7.07
C GLY A 528 -14.79 20.00 -6.29
N LYS A 529 -14.54 18.69 -6.28
CA LYS A 529 -15.28 17.68 -5.51
C LYS A 529 -14.64 17.30 -4.17
N GLY A 530 -13.49 17.89 -3.88
CA GLY A 530 -12.80 17.73 -2.61
C GLY A 530 -13.35 18.62 -1.49
N PRO A 531 -12.86 18.41 -0.25
CA PRO A 531 -13.21 19.25 0.89
C PRO A 531 -12.53 20.62 0.81
N LYS A 532 -13.08 21.61 1.52
CA LYS A 532 -12.51 22.96 1.66
C LYS A 532 -11.31 23.00 2.60
N ALA A 533 -11.33 22.14 3.61
CA ALA A 533 -10.28 22.01 4.60
C ALA A 533 -10.31 20.59 5.17
N ILE A 534 -9.17 20.12 5.68
CA ILE A 534 -9.05 18.82 6.30
C ILE A 534 -8.42 18.95 7.69
N VAL A 535 -8.97 18.21 8.64
CA VAL A 535 -8.48 18.13 10.01
C VAL A 535 -8.25 16.67 10.37
N ASN A 536 -7.03 16.33 10.80
CA ASN A 536 -6.72 14.99 11.31
C ASN A 536 -6.32 15.00 12.78
N SER A 537 -6.83 14.04 13.55
CA SER A 537 -6.40 13.87 14.95
C SER A 537 -4.95 13.34 15.02
N ASP A 538 -4.60 12.44 14.11
CA ASP A 538 -3.27 11.87 13.96
C ASP A 538 -2.55 12.44 12.73
N VAL A 539 -1.22 12.39 12.76
CA VAL A 539 -0.37 12.63 11.59
C VAL A 539 -0.71 11.61 10.50
N CYS A 540 -1.14 12.09 9.32
CA CYS A 540 -1.51 11.20 8.22
C CYS A 540 -0.61 11.36 6.98
N PRO A 541 0.30 10.40 6.71
CA PRO A 541 1.13 10.43 5.51
C PRO A 541 0.34 10.15 4.21
N LEU A 542 -0.95 9.79 4.29
CA LEU A 542 -1.82 9.55 3.14
C LEU A 542 -2.71 10.74 2.76
N THR A 543 -2.82 11.74 3.65
CA THR A 543 -3.64 12.94 3.43
C THR A 543 -2.79 14.18 3.27
N LEU A 544 -1.81 14.34 4.18
CA LEU A 544 -0.94 15.51 4.22
C LEU A 544 -0.27 15.82 2.87
N PRO A 545 0.24 14.84 2.10
CA PRO A 545 0.91 15.16 0.84
C PRO A 545 0.04 15.91 -0.17
N ALA A 546 -1.24 15.52 -0.30
CA ALA A 546 -2.16 16.23 -1.18
C ALA A 546 -2.47 17.65 -0.67
N CYS A 547 -2.67 17.81 0.64
CA CYS A 547 -2.93 19.11 1.26
C CYS A 547 -1.74 20.09 1.12
N SER A 548 -0.52 19.60 1.35
CA SER A 548 0.72 20.38 1.17
C SER A 548 0.91 20.79 -0.29
N LEU A 549 0.76 19.85 -1.23
CA LEU A 549 1.00 20.11 -2.65
C LEU A 549 -0.04 21.05 -3.27
N LEU A 550 -1.32 20.91 -2.89
CA LEU A 550 -2.43 21.69 -3.45
C LEU A 550 -2.88 22.87 -2.58
N ASN A 551 -2.15 23.16 -1.50
CA ASN A 551 -2.43 24.26 -0.58
C ASN A 551 -3.86 24.21 0.00
N VAL A 552 -4.32 23.01 0.38
CA VAL A 552 -5.64 22.82 1.01
C VAL A 552 -5.51 23.05 2.51
N PRO A 553 -6.24 24.00 3.12
CA PRO A 553 -6.20 24.27 4.56
C PRO A 553 -6.18 22.99 5.40
N TYR A 554 -5.13 22.81 6.19
CA TYR A 554 -4.89 21.58 6.94
C TYR A 554 -4.57 21.86 8.41
N GLY A 555 -5.07 21.00 9.30
CA GLY A 555 -4.76 21.04 10.72
C GLY A 555 -4.61 19.65 11.32
N HIS A 556 -3.73 19.52 12.32
CA HIS A 556 -3.52 18.30 13.09
C HIS A 556 -3.06 18.57 14.53
N ALA A 557 -2.89 17.51 15.33
CA ALA A 557 -2.30 17.57 16.69
C ALA A 557 -2.96 18.62 17.60
N PHE A 558 -4.30 18.58 17.69
CA PHE A 558 -5.07 19.48 18.53
C PHE A 558 -4.97 19.11 20.02
N ASP A 559 -5.18 20.10 20.89
CA ASP A 559 -5.27 19.96 22.34
C ASP A 559 -6.39 19.02 22.82
N GLU A 560 -7.46 18.92 22.05
CA GLU A 560 -8.53 17.93 22.19
C GLU A 560 -8.75 17.17 20.87
N ASP A 561 -9.26 15.93 20.93
CA ASP A 561 -9.54 15.16 19.71
C ASP A 561 -10.68 15.82 18.90
N PRO A 562 -10.39 16.41 17.72
CA PRO A 562 -11.40 17.09 16.92
C PRO A 562 -12.49 16.13 16.42
N CYS A 563 -12.17 14.84 16.28
CA CYS A 563 -13.14 13.82 15.89
C CYS A 563 -14.19 13.55 16.97
N LEU A 564 -13.93 13.92 18.22
CA LEU A 564 -14.86 13.76 19.33
C LEU A 564 -15.51 15.09 19.75
N ALA A 565 -14.74 16.19 19.76
CA ALA A 565 -15.19 17.50 20.27
C ALA A 565 -16.13 18.28 19.33
N ILE A 566 -16.03 18.08 18.02
CA ILE A 566 -16.82 18.80 16.99
C ILE A 566 -17.93 17.88 16.50
N ASN A 567 -19.20 18.26 16.52
CA ASN A 567 -20.26 17.41 15.98
C ASN A 567 -20.23 17.39 14.45
N ASP A 568 -20.66 16.28 13.87
CA ASP A 568 -20.98 16.26 12.45
C ASP A 568 -22.13 17.23 12.17
N GLY A 569 -21.95 18.13 11.21
CA GLY A 569 -22.89 19.20 10.87
C GLY A 569 -22.66 20.54 11.58
N ASP A 570 -21.74 20.63 12.56
CA ASP A 570 -21.39 21.92 13.20
C ASP A 570 -20.92 22.93 12.14
N PHE A 571 -21.27 24.21 12.29
CA PHE A 571 -20.67 25.27 11.48
C PHE A 571 -19.46 25.83 12.21
N ILE A 572 -18.29 25.71 11.61
CA ILE A 572 -17.02 26.05 12.25
C ILE A 572 -16.22 27.06 11.43
N GLU A 573 -15.36 27.81 12.12
CA GLU A 573 -14.27 28.58 11.52
C GLU A 573 -12.95 27.92 11.87
N MET A 574 -12.10 27.69 10.87
CA MET A 574 -10.74 27.22 11.03
C MET A 574 -9.80 28.31 10.54
N THR A 575 -8.92 28.77 11.42
CA THR A 575 -7.97 29.86 11.15
C THR A 575 -6.54 29.37 11.38
N SER A 576 -5.62 29.73 10.49
CA SER A 576 -4.19 29.46 10.64
C SER A 576 -3.40 30.76 10.75
N ALA A 577 -2.47 30.82 11.70
CA ALA A 577 -1.50 31.88 11.83
C ALA A 577 -0.17 31.34 12.37
N ASN A 578 0.93 31.59 11.65
CA ASN A 578 2.29 31.16 12.02
C ASN A 578 2.41 29.65 12.32
N GLY A 579 1.76 28.80 11.50
CA GLY A 579 1.78 27.35 11.67
C GLY A 579 0.86 26.81 12.77
N ARG A 580 0.13 27.67 13.49
CA ARG A 580 -0.89 27.25 14.46
C ARG A 580 -2.27 27.35 13.88
N VAL A 581 -3.08 26.33 14.11
CA VAL A 581 -4.46 26.25 13.65
C VAL A 581 -5.40 26.34 14.86
N THR A 582 -6.41 27.20 14.77
CA THR A 582 -7.50 27.28 15.74
C THR A 582 -8.81 26.94 15.05
N ILE A 583 -9.62 26.09 15.68
CA ILE A 583 -10.99 25.79 15.25
C ILE A 583 -11.96 26.37 16.27
N GLU A 584 -12.86 27.25 15.84
CA GLU A 584 -13.95 27.79 16.64
C GLU A 584 -15.29 27.24 16.14
N ILE A 585 -16.11 26.71 17.05
CA ILE A 585 -17.47 26.28 16.74
C ILE A 585 -18.41 27.47 16.82
N LEU A 586 -18.87 27.93 15.66
CA LEU A 586 -19.75 29.09 15.53
C LEU A 586 -21.21 28.71 15.79
N GLU A 587 -21.63 27.54 15.33
CA GLU A 587 -22.99 27.03 15.50
C GLU A 587 -22.95 25.49 15.64
N ARG A 588 -23.68 24.94 16.62
CA ARG A 588 -23.81 23.50 16.79
C ARG A 588 -24.85 22.92 15.83
N ALA A 589 -24.60 21.72 15.32
CA ALA A 589 -25.58 20.92 14.60
C ALA A 589 -26.85 20.75 15.44
N SER A 590 -28.01 20.92 14.81
CA SER A 590 -29.33 20.86 15.47
C SER A 590 -29.89 19.45 15.56
#